data_AF-A0A368DNI0-F1
#
_entry.id   AF-A0A368DNI0-F1
#
_cell.length_a   1.000
_cell.length_b   1.000
_cell.length_c   1.000
_cell.angle_alpha   90.00
_cell.angle_beta   90.00
_cell.angle_gamma   90.00
#
_symmetry.space_group_name_H-M   'P 1'
#
loop_
_entity.id
_entity.type
_entity.pdbx_description
1 polymer ?
#
loop_
_entity_poly.entity_id
_entity_poly.type
_entity_poly.pdbx_seq_one_letter_code
_entity_poly.pdbx_strand_id
1 'polypeptide(L)'
;LNKKLLVVPMKNQYEQQCNAEALSEIGVPVIYDFDAPCIEKIKSWVRTKNRIAIDYTQNTDEVVKKVLRECEDSIGFKRKTESVVSP
;
A
#
# COMPACT_ATOMS: atom_id res chain seq x y z
N LEU A 1 -0.25 -12.01 6.95
CA LEU A 1 1.17 -11.70 7.29
C LEU A 1 1.16 -10.70 8.45
N ASN A 2 1.61 -11.09 9.64
CA ASN A 2 1.71 -10.21 10.83
C ASN A 2 3.15 -10.22 11.35
N LYS A 3 4.09 -9.95 10.43
CA LYS A 3 5.52 -9.92 10.71
C LYS A 3 5.92 -8.47 10.92
N LYS A 4 6.95 -8.30 11.74
CA LYS A 4 7.60 -7.02 11.94
C LYS A 4 8.36 -6.64 10.66
N LEU A 5 8.15 -5.43 10.17
CA LEU A 5 8.71 -4.93 8.92
C LEU A 5 9.55 -3.67 9.15
N LEU A 6 10.64 -3.56 8.39
CA LEU A 6 11.52 -2.41 8.27
C LEU A 6 11.92 -2.35 6.79
N VAL A 7 11.89 -1.17 6.18
CA VAL A 7 12.13 -1.00 4.74
C VAL A 7 13.39 -0.18 4.51
N VAL A 8 14.19 -0.61 3.52
CA VAL A 8 15.34 0.14 3.02
C VAL A 8 15.24 0.20 1.49
N PRO A 9 14.84 1.33 0.89
CA PRO A 9 14.75 1.45 -0.56
C PRO A 9 16.14 1.57 -1.20
N MET A 10 16.29 1.02 -2.41
CA MET A 10 17.51 1.23 -3.21
C MET A 10 17.53 2.63 -3.83
N LYS A 11 18.73 3.24 -3.87
CA LYS A 11 18.94 4.53 -4.55
C LYS A 11 18.65 4.40 -6.04
N ASN A 12 18.11 5.47 -6.64
CA ASN A 12 17.75 5.56 -8.07
C ASN A 12 16.71 4.53 -8.56
N GLN A 13 15.93 3.94 -7.65
CA GLN A 13 14.81 3.08 -7.99
C GLN A 13 13.50 3.79 -7.62
N TYR A 14 12.86 4.43 -8.61
CA TYR A 14 11.65 5.22 -8.38
C TYR A 14 10.54 4.37 -7.76
N GLU A 15 10.25 3.21 -8.33
CA GLU A 15 9.19 2.31 -7.85
C GLU A 15 9.42 1.84 -6.41
N GLN A 16 10.68 1.59 -6.02
CA GLN A 16 10.98 1.21 -4.64
C GLN A 16 10.80 2.38 -3.66
N GLN A 17 11.07 3.62 -4.10
CA GLN A 17 10.80 4.80 -3.29
C GLN A 17 9.29 5.00 -3.11
N CYS A 18 8.50 4.82 -4.17
CA CYS A 18 7.04 4.86 -4.09
C CYS A 18 6.50 3.82 -3.10
N ASN A 19 6.97 2.57 -3.21
CA ASN A 19 6.59 1.51 -2.28
C ASN A 19 7.02 1.81 -0.83
N ALA A 20 8.22 2.35 -0.64
CA ALA A 20 8.71 2.71 0.69
C ALA A 20 7.88 3.83 1.31
N GLU A 21 7.50 4.85 0.53
CA GLU A 21 6.66 5.95 1.01
C GLU A 21 5.25 5.46 1.38
N ALA A 22 4.61 4.64 0.54
CA ALA A 22 3.32 4.05 0.85
C ALA A 22 3.36 3.20 2.14
N LEU A 23 4.47 2.49 2.38
CA LEU A 23 4.69 1.74 3.62
C LEU A 23 4.94 2.67 4.83
N SER A 24 5.61 3.80 4.62
CA SER A 24 5.83 4.84 5.63
C SER A 24 4.50 5.44 6.10
N GLU A 25 3.58 5.74 5.19
CA GLU A 25 2.25 6.30 5.49
C GLU A 25 1.41 5.40 6.39
N ILE A 26 1.56 4.08 6.27
CA ILE A 26 0.88 3.09 7.12
C ILE A 26 1.69 2.71 8.38
N GLY A 27 2.75 3.48 8.68
CA GLY A 27 3.52 3.40 9.92
C GLY A 27 4.73 2.45 9.89
N VAL A 28 5.09 1.88 8.74
CA VAL A 28 6.28 1.03 8.61
C VAL A 28 7.52 1.90 8.68
N PRO A 29 8.50 1.59 9.55
CA PRO A 29 9.74 2.36 9.60
C PRO A 29 10.54 2.17 8.31
N VAL A 30 10.97 3.29 7.73
CA VAL A 30 11.81 3.33 6.51
C VAL A 30 13.15 3.99 6.83
N ILE A 31 14.22 3.42 6.27
CA ILE A 31 15.59 3.93 6.38
C ILE A 31 16.09 4.25 4.97
N TYR A 32 16.24 5.54 4.65
CA TYR A 32 16.72 5.98 3.34
C TYR A 32 18.25 6.04 3.24
N ASP A 33 18.94 6.25 4.36
CA ASP A 33 20.40 6.35 4.42
C ASP A 33 20.98 5.57 5.61
N PHE A 34 22.20 5.07 5.43
CA PHE A 34 22.96 4.34 6.44
C PHE A 34 23.99 5.26 7.11
N ASP A 35 23.51 6.10 8.01
CA ASP A 35 24.32 7.01 8.83
C ASP A 35 24.37 6.55 10.31
N ALA A 36 25.11 7.26 11.16
CA ALA A 36 25.19 6.93 12.58
C ALA A 36 23.80 6.91 13.29
N PRO A 37 22.87 7.86 13.02
CA PRO A 37 21.49 7.80 13.50
C PRO A 37 20.70 6.54 13.09
N CYS A 38 20.93 6.00 11.90
CA CYS A 38 20.28 4.79 11.40
C CYS A 38 20.51 3.58 12.33
N ILE A 39 21.71 3.44 12.90
CA ILE A 39 22.03 2.34 13.82
C ILE A 39 21.09 2.33 15.03
N GLU A 40 20.80 3.49 15.60
CA GLU A 40 19.88 3.59 16.75
C GLU A 40 18.42 3.29 16.37
N LYS A 41 17.99 3.68 15.16
CA LYS A 41 16.68 3.31 14.62
C LYS A 41 16.56 1.79 14.46
N ILE A 42 17.58 1.12 13.91
CA ILE A 42 17.59 -0.34 13.77
C ILE A 42 17.56 -1.02 15.13
N LYS A 43 18.42 -0.59 16.07
CA LYS A 43 18.45 -1.17 17.44
C LYS A 43 17.11 -0.99 18.15
N SER A 44 16.51 0.20 18.07
CA SER A 44 15.18 0.48 18.61
C SER A 44 14.12 -0.41 17.96
N TRP A 45 14.13 -0.50 16.64
CA TRP A 45 13.25 -1.39 15.88
C TRP A 45 13.41 -2.81 16.40
N VAL A 46 14.61 -3.42 16.37
CA VAL A 46 14.89 -4.80 16.81
C VAL A 46 14.34 -5.08 18.20
N ARG A 47 14.54 -4.19 19.18
CA ARG A 47 14.07 -4.35 20.56
C ARG A 47 12.54 -4.27 20.70
N THR A 48 11.87 -3.54 19.82
CA THR A 48 10.43 -3.34 19.89
C THR A 48 9.67 -4.58 19.41
N LYS A 49 8.57 -4.94 20.08
CA LYS A 49 7.65 -6.02 19.64
C LYS A 49 6.56 -5.55 18.67
N ASN A 50 6.62 -4.28 18.26
CA ASN A 50 5.58 -3.62 17.47
C ASN A 50 5.44 -4.31 16.11
N ARG A 51 4.21 -4.65 15.76
CA ARG A 51 3.83 -5.25 14.49
C ARG A 51 2.67 -4.42 13.97
N ILE A 52 2.81 -3.92 12.75
CA ILE A 52 1.75 -3.14 12.12
C ILE A 52 0.74 -4.16 11.62
N ALA A 53 -0.43 -4.17 12.26
CA ALA A 53 -1.54 -5.00 11.85
C ALA A 53 -2.21 -4.32 10.66
N ILE A 54 -1.87 -4.78 9.46
CA ILE A 54 -2.51 -4.33 8.22
C ILE A 54 -3.53 -5.41 7.84
N ASP A 55 -4.80 -5.03 7.85
CA ASP A 55 -5.87 -5.87 7.35
C ASP A 55 -5.98 -5.69 5.85
N TYR A 56 -5.36 -6.62 5.11
CA TYR A 56 -5.54 -6.74 3.67
C TYR A 56 -6.83 -7.53 3.43
N THR A 57 -7.97 -6.85 3.58
CA THR A 57 -9.29 -7.40 3.25
C THR A 57 -9.26 -7.98 1.84
N GLN A 58 -9.78 -9.20 1.66
CA GLN A 58 -9.84 -9.87 0.37
C GLN A 58 -10.95 -9.24 -0.50
N ASN A 59 -10.71 -8.01 -0.95
CA ASN A 59 -11.67 -7.19 -1.68
C ASN A 59 -11.36 -7.11 -3.17
N THR A 60 -10.74 -8.16 -3.73
CA THR A 60 -10.29 -8.20 -5.13
C THR A 60 -11.40 -7.80 -6.11
N ASP A 61 -12.62 -8.31 -5.92
CA ASP A 61 -13.78 -7.96 -6.76
C ASP A 61 -14.16 -6.48 -6.68
N GLU A 62 -14.09 -5.88 -5.48
CA GLU A 62 -14.38 -4.47 -5.28
C GLU A 62 -13.32 -3.58 -5.91
N VAL A 63 -12.05 -3.96 -5.76
CA VAL A 63 -10.92 -3.27 -6.39
C VAL A 63 -11.06 -3.31 -7.91
N VAL A 64 -11.35 -4.48 -8.49
CA VAL A 64 -11.57 -4.63 -9.94
C VAL A 64 -12.75 -3.77 -10.40
N LYS A 65 -13.89 -3.82 -9.70
CA LYS A 65 -15.06 -2.98 -10.02
C LYS A 65 -14.75 -1.48 -9.92
N LYS A 66 -13.93 -1.06 -8.95
CA LYS A 66 -13.52 0.33 -8.78
C LYS A 66 -12.66 0.79 -9.96
N VAL A 67 -11.62 0.04 -10.30
CA VAL A 67 -10.72 0.35 -11.42
C VAL A 67 -11.50 0.44 -12.74
N LEU A 68 -12.40 -0.51 -13.00
CA LEU A 68 -13.23 -0.48 -14.20
C LEU A 68 -14.14 0.76 -14.26
N ARG A 69 -14.73 1.16 -13.13
CA ARG A 69 -15.58 2.36 -13.06
C ARG A 69 -14.78 3.64 -13.31
N GLU A 70 -13.61 3.78 -12.69
CA GLU A 70 -12.73 4.94 -12.90
C GLU A 70 -12.26 5.03 -14.36
N CYS A 71 -12.02 3.87 -15.01
CA CYS A 71 -11.82 3.83 -16.44
C CYS A 71 -13.06 4.32 -17.19
N GLU A 72 -14.25 3.73 -16.98
CA GLU A 72 -15.51 4.13 -17.64
C GLU A 72 -15.77 5.64 -17.58
N ASP A 73 -15.58 6.24 -16.39
CA ASP A 73 -15.77 7.68 -16.16
C ASP A 73 -14.77 8.53 -16.94
N SER A 74 -13.52 8.06 -17.08
CA SER A 74 -12.46 8.74 -17.85
C SER A 74 -12.67 8.69 -19.36
N ILE A 75 -13.40 7.70 -19.87
CA ILE A 75 -13.74 7.53 -21.30
C ILE A 75 -15.15 8.03 -21.65
N GLY A 76 -15.93 8.52 -20.68
CA GLY A 76 -17.30 9.00 -20.89
C GLY A 76 -18.29 7.89 -21.26
N PHE A 77 -17.99 6.63 -20.93
CA PHE A 77 -18.81 5.48 -21.27
C PHE A 77 -20.03 5.40 -20.33
N LYS A 78 -21.23 5.76 -20.80
CA LYS A 78 -22.47 5.57 -20.03
C LYS A 78 -22.94 4.12 -20.14
N ARG A 79 -22.93 3.39 -19.02
CA ARG A 79 -23.59 2.09 -18.92
C ARG A 79 -25.09 2.22 -19.24
N LYS A 80 -25.57 1.43 -20.21
CA LYS A 80 -27.01 1.21 -20.42
C LYS A 80 -27.53 0.51 -19.16
N THR A 81 -28.41 1.16 -18.41
CA THR A 81 -29.14 0.52 -17.31
C THR A 81 -29.95 -0.64 -17.87
N GLU A 82 -29.61 -1.87 -17.50
CA GLU A 82 -30.50 -3.02 -17.70
C GLU A 82 -31.72 -2.83 -16.82
N SER A 83 -32.86 -2.57 -17.46
CA SER A 83 -34.17 -2.75 -16.86
C SER A 83 -34.38 -4.23 -16.59
N VAL A 84 -34.08 -4.68 -15.38
CA VAL A 84 -34.57 -5.98 -14.91
C VAL A 84 -36.05 -5.81 -14.62
N VAL A 85 -36.85 -6.29 -15.57
CA VAL A 85 -38.30 -6.46 -15.45
C VAL A 85 -38.55 -7.40 -14.26
N SER A 86 -39.26 -6.90 -13.25
CA SER A 86 -39.80 -7.74 -12.17
C SER A 86 -41.05 -8.46 -12.68
N PRO A 87 -41.26 -9.75 -12.36
CA PRO A 87 -42.58 -10.37 -12.46
C PRO A 87 -43.59 -9.75 -11.47
#